data_AF-A0A8T6P8P6-F1
#
_entry.id   AF-A0A8T6P8P6-F1
#
_cell.length_a   1.000
_cell.length_b   1.000
_cell.length_c   1.000
_cell.angle_alpha   90.00
_cell.angle_beta   90.00
_cell.angle_gamma   90.00
#
_symmetry.space_group_name_H-M   'P 1'
#
loop_
_entity.id
_entity.type
_entity.pdbx_description
1 polymer ?
#
loop_
_entity_poly.entity_id
_entity_poly.type
_entity_poly.pdbx_seq_one_letter_code
_entity_poly.pdbx_strand_id
1 'polypeptide(L)'
;IVIGFNVAVDGAAQRRADSERVEIRRYDVIYTLFEEVEQALSGLLEPVYEDKVVGVAEVRQVFSVSKLGTIAGSYVREGEARRGALCRVLRKHQTVHSGKVTSLKRFKDDVREVRAGFECGVGIDNYDAWEEGDVIQFLERVRVR
;
A
#
# COMPACT_ATOMS: atom_id res chain seq x y z
N ILE A 1 -11.66 27.63 -10.31
CA ILE A 1 -11.97 27.70 -11.76
C ILE A 1 -13.48 27.69 -11.93
N VAL A 2 -14.00 28.56 -12.79
CA VAL A 2 -15.39 28.58 -13.27
C VAL A 2 -15.36 28.25 -14.77
N ILE A 3 -16.28 27.40 -15.22
CA ILE A 3 -16.35 26.92 -16.61
C ILE A 3 -17.64 27.39 -17.25
N GLY A 4 -17.56 28.04 -18.41
CA GLY A 4 -18.71 28.41 -19.24
C GLY A 4 -18.65 27.71 -20.60
N PHE A 5 -19.78 27.12 -21.04
CA PHE A 5 -19.92 26.51 -22.36
C PHE A 5 -20.92 27.30 -23.21
N ASN A 6 -20.49 27.77 -24.39
CA ASN A 6 -21.29 28.57 -25.32
C ASN A 6 -22.04 29.74 -24.66
N VAL A 7 -21.39 30.39 -23.69
CA VAL A 7 -21.96 31.48 -22.90
C VAL A 7 -20.97 32.62 -22.76
N ALA A 8 -21.45 33.86 -22.90
CA ALA A 8 -20.66 35.05 -22.67
C ALA A 8 -20.55 35.34 -21.17
N VAL A 9 -19.40 35.85 -20.74
CA VAL A 9 -19.17 36.31 -19.37
C VAL A 9 -19.50 37.79 -19.33
N ASP A 10 -20.44 38.19 -18.47
CA ASP A 10 -20.75 39.60 -18.29
C ASP A 10 -19.63 40.33 -17.51
N GLY A 11 -19.55 41.65 -17.69
CA GLY A 11 -18.47 42.45 -17.11
C GLY A 11 -18.49 42.52 -15.57
N ALA A 12 -19.64 42.27 -14.91
CA ALA A 12 -19.70 42.21 -13.45
C ALA A 12 -19.13 40.88 -12.93
N ALA A 13 -19.43 39.78 -13.61
CA ALA A 13 -18.87 38.46 -13.33
C ALA A 13 -17.36 38.44 -13.49
N GLN A 14 -16.82 39.03 -14.57
CA GLN A 14 -15.36 39.10 -14.78
C GLN A 14 -14.65 39.86 -13.65
N ARG A 15 -15.15 41.06 -13.30
CA ARG A 15 -14.56 41.88 -12.23
C ARG A 15 -14.57 41.16 -10.87
N ARG A 16 -15.65 40.44 -10.56
CA ARG A 16 -15.73 39.66 -9.32
C ARG A 16 -14.70 38.53 -9.33
N ALA A 17 -14.62 37.79 -10.43
CA ALA A 17 -13.67 36.69 -10.58
C ALA A 17 -12.22 37.16 -10.45
N ASP A 18 -11.85 38.30 -11.05
CA ASP A 18 -10.53 38.90 -10.91
C ASP A 18 -10.22 39.28 -9.45
N SER A 19 -11.21 39.85 -8.74
CA SER A 19 -11.06 40.25 -7.32
C SER A 19 -10.90 39.05 -6.38
N GLU A 20 -11.57 37.94 -6.67
CA GLU A 20 -11.52 36.70 -5.90
C GLU A 20 -10.38 35.77 -6.37
N ARG A 21 -9.62 36.17 -7.40
CA ARG A 21 -8.60 35.36 -8.07
C ARG A 21 -9.14 34.02 -8.56
N VAL A 22 -10.38 34.03 -9.03
CA VAL A 22 -11.05 32.88 -9.64
C VAL A 22 -10.86 32.95 -11.15
N GLU A 23 -10.21 31.93 -11.72
CA GLU A 23 -10.07 31.82 -13.18
C GLU A 23 -11.40 31.42 -13.84
N ILE A 24 -11.84 32.17 -14.86
CA ILE A 24 -12.98 31.80 -15.71
C ILE A 24 -12.44 31.26 -17.04
N ARG A 25 -12.82 30.03 -17.40
CA ARG A 25 -12.53 29.42 -18.70
C ARG A 25 -13.79 29.29 -19.53
N ARG A 26 -13.68 29.65 -20.80
CA ARG A 26 -14.77 29.57 -21.78
C ARG A 26 -14.44 28.52 -22.82
N TYR A 27 -15.44 27.72 -23.15
CA TYR A 27 -15.34 26.70 -24.19
C TYR A 27 -16.50 26.85 -25.16
N ASP A 28 -16.17 26.76 -26.45
CA ASP A 28 -17.14 26.76 -27.54
C ASP A 28 -17.24 25.37 -28.20
N VAL A 29 -16.35 24.44 -27.83
CA VAL A 29 -16.31 23.04 -28.28
C VAL A 29 -16.40 22.12 -27.06
N ILE A 30 -17.43 21.26 -27.02
CA ILE A 30 -17.72 20.45 -25.84
C ILE A 30 -16.63 19.40 -25.57
N TYR A 31 -15.99 18.86 -26.60
CA TYR A 31 -14.92 17.86 -26.46
C TYR A 31 -13.67 18.43 -25.79
N THR A 32 -13.29 19.68 -26.10
CA THR A 32 -12.16 20.36 -25.46
C THR A 32 -12.41 20.61 -23.97
N LEU A 33 -13.65 20.97 -23.61
CA LEU A 33 -14.05 21.11 -22.21
C LEU A 33 -13.92 19.76 -21.48
N PHE A 34 -14.43 18.68 -22.07
CA PHE A 34 -14.34 17.35 -21.47
C PHE A 34 -12.88 16.93 -21.25
N GLU A 35 -12.03 17.11 -22.26
CA GLU A 35 -10.62 16.75 -22.20
C GLU A 35 -9.86 17.56 -21.13
N GLU A 36 -10.07 18.88 -21.06
CA GLU A 36 -9.42 19.70 -20.02
C GLU A 36 -9.90 19.38 -18.61
N VAL A 37 -11.19 19.09 -18.42
CA VAL A 37 -11.73 18.66 -17.12
C VAL A 37 -11.16 17.30 -16.74
N GLU A 38 -11.10 16.35 -17.68
CA GLU A 38 -10.52 15.03 -17.45
C GLU A 38 -9.03 15.13 -17.11
N GLN A 39 -8.26 15.95 -17.82
CA GLN A 39 -6.84 16.19 -17.54
C GLN A 39 -6.63 16.84 -16.16
N ALA A 40 -7.42 17.87 -15.82
CA ALA A 40 -7.35 18.54 -14.52
C ALA A 40 -7.68 17.58 -13.35
N LEU A 41 -8.63 16.67 -13.55
CA LEU A 41 -8.97 15.63 -12.57
C LEU A 41 -7.92 14.52 -12.55
N SER A 42 -7.35 14.14 -13.70
CA SER A 42 -6.34 13.08 -13.79
C SER A 42 -5.05 13.43 -13.03
N GLY A 43 -4.68 14.72 -12.98
CA GLY A 43 -3.56 15.21 -12.18
C GLY A 43 -3.83 15.26 -10.67
N LEU A 44 -5.10 15.09 -10.25
CA LEU A 44 -5.55 15.07 -8.86
C LEU A 44 -5.92 13.67 -8.36
N LEU A 45 -5.93 12.65 -9.23
CA LEU A 45 -6.20 11.27 -8.81
C LEU A 45 -5.02 10.77 -7.99
N GLU A 46 -5.26 10.54 -6.69
CA GLU A 46 -4.28 9.88 -5.82
C GLU A 46 -3.91 8.51 -6.43
N PRO A 47 -2.61 8.16 -6.47
CA PRO A 47 -2.18 6.88 -7.03
C PRO A 47 -2.87 5.73 -6.31
N VAL A 48 -3.49 4.84 -7.07
CA VAL A 48 -4.14 3.64 -6.53
C VAL A 48 -3.06 2.60 -6.27
N TYR A 49 -2.90 2.21 -5.00
CA TYR A 49 -2.00 1.14 -4.59
C TYR A 49 -2.78 -0.14 -4.35
N GLU A 50 -2.28 -1.25 -4.89
CA GLU A 50 -2.77 -2.59 -4.57
C GLU A 50 -1.69 -3.38 -3.82
N ASP A 51 -2.12 -4.19 -2.85
CA ASP A 51 -1.24 -5.10 -2.12
C ASP A 51 -0.99 -6.35 -2.95
N LYS A 52 0.22 -6.49 -3.47
CA LYS A 52 0.68 -7.69 -4.18
C LYS A 52 1.39 -8.62 -3.20
N VAL A 53 1.03 -9.91 -3.21
CA VAL A 53 1.79 -10.93 -2.47
C VAL A 53 3.14 -11.14 -3.16
N VAL A 54 4.23 -10.93 -2.42
CA VAL A 54 5.61 -11.06 -2.91
C VAL A 54 6.36 -12.23 -2.28
N GLY A 55 5.79 -12.85 -1.24
CA GLY A 55 6.34 -14.06 -0.66
C GLY A 55 5.36 -14.74 0.29
N VAL A 56 5.60 -16.03 0.50
CA VAL A 56 4.81 -16.88 1.39
C VAL A 56 5.75 -17.69 2.27
N ALA A 57 5.55 -17.64 3.58
CA ALA A 57 6.25 -18.49 4.54
C ALA A 57 5.26 -19.26 5.41
N GLU A 58 5.68 -20.43 5.87
CA GLU A 58 4.92 -21.26 6.82
C GLU A 58 5.66 -21.30 8.15
N VAL A 59 4.92 -21.07 9.22
CA VAL A 59 5.42 -21.18 10.59
C VAL A 59 5.58 -22.65 10.95
N ARG A 60 6.80 -23.05 11.30
CA ARG A 60 7.14 -24.42 11.70
C ARG A 60 7.46 -24.56 13.17
N GLN A 61 7.85 -23.47 13.82
CA GLN A 61 8.17 -23.46 15.24
C GLN A 61 7.97 -22.06 15.81
N VAL A 62 7.56 -21.97 17.07
CA VAL A 62 7.34 -20.71 17.76
C VAL A 62 8.37 -20.55 18.87
N PHE A 63 9.04 -19.40 18.92
CA PHE A 63 10.07 -19.09 19.90
C PHE A 63 9.67 -17.86 20.73
N SER A 64 9.85 -17.92 22.05
CA SER A 64 9.71 -16.75 22.91
C SER A 64 11.07 -16.11 23.13
N VAL A 65 11.20 -14.82 22.81
CA VAL A 65 12.45 -14.05 22.94
C VAL A 65 12.20 -12.82 23.81
N SER A 66 12.89 -12.74 24.94
CA SER A 66 12.61 -11.77 26.02
C SER A 66 12.57 -10.30 25.61
N LYS A 67 13.26 -9.91 24.53
CA LYS A 67 13.33 -8.53 24.02
C LYS A 67 12.47 -8.27 22.78
N LEU A 68 12.10 -9.32 22.05
CA LEU A 68 11.45 -9.21 20.74
C LEU A 68 10.03 -9.78 20.74
N GLY A 69 9.56 -10.31 21.88
CA GLY A 69 8.29 -11.02 21.97
C GLY A 69 8.40 -12.41 21.35
N THR A 70 7.31 -12.85 20.74
CA THR A 70 7.21 -14.17 20.13
C THR A 70 7.61 -14.11 18.65
N ILE A 71 8.57 -14.95 18.28
CA ILE A 71 9.11 -15.05 16.92
C ILE A 71 8.64 -16.35 16.28
N ALA A 72 8.14 -16.26 15.05
CA ALA A 72 7.82 -17.41 14.23
C ALA A 72 9.06 -17.90 13.47
N GLY A 73 9.57 -19.07 13.85
CA GLY A 73 10.48 -19.86 13.02
C GLY A 73 9.74 -20.38 11.80
N SER A 74 10.09 -19.85 10.64
CA SER A 74 9.32 -20.00 9.41
C SER A 74 10.19 -20.49 8.25
N TYR A 75 9.59 -21.24 7.34
CA TYR A 75 10.21 -21.65 6.08
C TYR A 75 9.59 -20.87 4.92
N VAL A 76 10.39 -20.15 4.15
CA VAL A 76 9.91 -19.39 2.99
C VAL A 76 9.64 -20.38 1.85
N ARG A 77 8.36 -20.57 1.53
CA ARG A 77 7.90 -21.49 0.48
C ARG A 77 8.04 -20.84 -0.91
N GLU A 78 7.67 -19.57 -1.01
CA GLU A 78 7.61 -18.86 -2.29
C GLU A 78 8.07 -17.41 -2.13
N GLY A 79 8.65 -16.86 -3.19
CA GLY A 79 9.10 -15.46 -3.25
C GLY A 79 10.13 -15.12 -2.17
N GLU A 80 9.88 -14.06 -1.41
CA GLU A 80 10.80 -13.61 -0.37
C GLU A 80 10.10 -12.92 0.82
N ALA A 81 10.72 -13.06 1.99
CA ALA A 81 10.40 -12.32 3.19
C ALA A 81 11.32 -11.11 3.29
N ARG A 82 10.77 -9.90 3.43
CA ARG A 82 11.56 -8.66 3.61
C ARG A 82 11.29 -8.02 4.95
N ARG A 83 12.33 -7.55 5.63
CA ARG A 83 12.20 -6.78 6.86
C ARG A 83 11.49 -5.46 6.56
N GLY A 84 10.49 -5.12 7.36
CA GLY A 84 9.68 -3.92 7.18
C GLY A 84 8.61 -4.03 6.09
N ALA A 85 8.46 -5.18 5.43
CA ALA A 85 7.32 -5.41 4.55
C ALA A 85 6.01 -5.46 5.35
N LEU A 86 4.91 -5.10 4.70
CA LEU A 86 3.59 -5.43 5.20
C LEU A 86 3.37 -6.93 5.05
N CYS A 87 2.55 -7.51 5.92
CA CYS A 87 2.24 -8.92 5.89
C CYS A 87 0.88 -9.19 6.54
N ARG A 88 0.33 -10.35 6.22
CA ARG A 88 -0.83 -10.91 6.90
C ARG A 88 -0.58 -12.35 7.31
N VAL A 89 -1.11 -12.73 8.46
CA VAL A 89 -1.03 -14.08 9.01
C VAL A 89 -2.36 -14.75 8.78
N LEU A 90 -2.33 -15.93 8.16
CA LEU A 90 -3.48 -16.77 7.92
C LEU A 90 -3.41 -18.03 8.77
N ARG A 91 -4.49 -18.31 9.48
CA ARG A 91 -4.71 -19.57 10.18
C ARG A 91 -5.93 -20.25 9.56
N LYS A 92 -5.77 -21.49 9.08
CA LYS A 92 -6.85 -22.23 8.40
C LYS A 92 -7.54 -21.40 7.30
N HIS A 93 -6.76 -20.67 6.50
CA HIS A 93 -7.21 -19.78 5.41
C HIS A 93 -7.97 -18.52 5.84
N GLN A 94 -8.06 -18.21 7.13
CA GLN A 94 -8.63 -16.95 7.62
C GLN A 94 -7.53 -16.03 8.14
N THR A 95 -7.63 -14.74 7.84
CA THR A 95 -6.70 -13.74 8.36
C THR A 95 -6.91 -13.58 9.86
N VAL A 96 -5.87 -13.91 10.64
CA VAL A 96 -5.87 -13.74 12.10
C VAL A 96 -5.13 -12.49 12.53
N HIS A 97 -4.22 -11.98 11.70
CA HIS A 97 -3.50 -10.74 11.95
C HIS A 97 -3.01 -10.08 10.65
N SER A 98 -2.78 -8.78 10.71
CA SER A 98 -2.13 -8.01 9.64
C SER A 98 -1.25 -6.94 10.26
N GLY A 99 -0.06 -6.75 9.69
CA GLY A 99 0.95 -5.94 10.33
C GLY A 99 2.22 -5.77 9.51
N LYS A 100 3.25 -5.23 10.13
CA LYS A 100 4.57 -5.01 9.54
C LYS A 100 5.61 -5.95 10.15
N VAL A 101 6.49 -6.48 9.31
CA VAL A 101 7.64 -7.29 9.77
C VAL A 101 8.61 -6.41 10.55
N THR A 102 8.69 -6.59 11.86
CA THR A 102 9.56 -5.80 12.76
C THR A 102 10.97 -6.37 12.83
N SER A 103 11.08 -7.70 12.83
CA SER A 103 12.34 -8.42 12.85
C SER A 103 12.35 -9.54 11.83
N LEU A 104 13.50 -9.71 11.18
CA LEU A 104 13.77 -10.80 10.27
C LEU A 104 15.19 -11.27 10.54
N LYS A 105 15.30 -12.51 10.98
CA LYS A 105 16.58 -13.12 11.35
C LYS A 105 16.81 -14.39 10.57
N ARG A 106 18.05 -14.63 10.14
CA ARG A 106 18.48 -15.94 9.67
C ARG A 106 19.47 -16.48 10.71
N PHE A 107 19.10 -17.59 11.35
CA PHE A 107 19.78 -18.06 12.55
C PHE A 107 19.81 -16.98 13.64
N LYS A 108 20.98 -16.37 13.90
CA LYS A 108 21.15 -15.33 14.92
C LYS A 108 21.28 -13.92 14.32
N ASP A 109 21.48 -13.82 13.01
CA ASP A 109 21.84 -12.58 12.34
C ASP A 109 20.60 -11.86 11.80
N ASP A 110 20.54 -10.54 12.00
CA ASP A 110 19.53 -9.69 11.38
C ASP A 110 19.79 -9.57 9.88
N VAL A 111 18.77 -9.84 9.08
CA VAL A 111 18.85 -9.80 7.62
C VAL A 111 17.77 -8.90 7.05
N ARG A 112 18.02 -8.37 5.85
CA ARG A 112 17.05 -7.53 5.14
C ARG A 112 16.02 -8.34 4.38
N GLU A 113 16.44 -9.48 3.84
CA GLU A 113 15.64 -10.33 2.97
C GLU A 113 16.01 -11.80 3.18
N VAL A 114 15.03 -12.69 3.06
CA VAL A 114 15.20 -14.14 3.00
C VAL A 114 14.36 -14.69 1.86
N ARG A 115 14.99 -15.41 0.94
CA ARG A 115 14.34 -15.97 -0.25
C ARG A 115 13.73 -17.35 0.02
N ALA A 116 12.86 -17.77 -0.88
CA ALA A 116 12.32 -19.11 -0.93
C ALA A 116 13.41 -20.19 -0.82
N GLY A 117 13.09 -21.28 -0.13
CA GLY A 117 14.03 -22.38 0.11
C GLY A 117 14.80 -22.27 1.42
N PHE A 118 14.72 -21.14 2.13
CA PHE A 118 15.44 -20.89 3.37
C PHE A 118 14.52 -20.70 4.58
N GLU A 119 15.10 -20.97 5.77
CA GLU A 119 14.47 -20.73 7.06
C GLU A 119 14.83 -19.34 7.60
N CYS A 120 13.88 -18.74 8.31
CA CYS A 120 14.05 -17.46 9.01
C CYS A 120 13.18 -17.37 10.25
N GLY A 121 13.60 -16.53 11.20
CA GLY A 121 12.76 -16.05 12.29
C GLY A 121 12.07 -14.76 11.87
N VAL A 122 10.75 -14.71 11.99
CA VAL A 122 9.93 -13.55 11.63
C VAL A 122 9.21 -13.04 12.88
N GLY A 123 9.36 -11.76 13.16
CA GLY A 123 8.53 -11.04 14.14
C GLY A 123 7.65 -10.02 13.44
N ILE A 124 6.39 -9.91 13.86
CA ILE A 124 5.41 -8.94 13.36
C ILE A 124 5.06 -7.96 14.48
N ASP A 125 4.68 -6.73 14.14
CA ASP A 125 4.22 -5.75 15.11
C ASP A 125 2.94 -6.22 15.83
N ASN A 126 2.94 -6.02 17.15
CA ASN A 126 1.80 -6.28 18.04
C ASN A 126 1.18 -7.70 17.88
N TYR A 127 2.01 -8.70 17.60
CA TYR A 127 1.54 -10.07 17.39
C TYR A 127 2.43 -11.12 18.04
N ASP A 128 1.87 -11.80 19.03
CA ASP A 128 2.53 -12.86 19.79
C ASP A 128 1.81 -14.21 19.70
N ALA A 129 0.58 -14.25 19.17
CA ALA A 129 -0.30 -15.42 19.20
C ALA A 129 -0.04 -16.41 18.05
N TRP A 130 1.22 -16.72 17.77
CA TRP A 130 1.65 -17.64 16.71
C TRP A 130 1.25 -19.09 16.99
N GLU A 131 0.86 -19.81 15.93
CA GLU A 131 0.68 -21.26 15.95
C GLU A 131 1.49 -21.91 14.81
N GLU A 132 1.97 -23.13 15.03
CA GLU A 132 2.57 -23.94 13.97
C GLU A 132 1.52 -24.22 12.88
N GLY A 133 1.93 -24.10 11.62
CA GLY A 133 1.04 -24.20 10.45
C GLY A 133 0.39 -22.88 10.06
N ASP A 134 0.60 -21.79 10.80
CA ASP A 134 0.23 -20.46 10.32
C ASP A 134 1.00 -20.11 9.02
N VAL A 135 0.32 -19.40 8.12
CA VAL A 135 0.91 -18.95 6.85
C VAL A 135 1.07 -17.44 6.87
N ILE A 136 2.29 -16.97 6.61
CA ILE A 136 2.61 -15.55 6.49
C ILE A 136 2.67 -15.20 5.01
N GLN A 137 1.85 -14.23 4.59
CA GLN A 137 1.93 -13.64 3.24
C GLN A 137 2.57 -12.26 3.35
N PHE A 138 3.71 -12.06 2.69
CA PHE A 138 4.40 -10.79 2.59
C PHE A 138 3.86 -9.98 1.42
N LEU A 139 3.64 -8.69 1.65
CA LEU A 139 2.95 -7.78 0.76
C LEU A 139 3.84 -6.62 0.36
N GLU A 140 3.74 -6.22 -0.90
CA GLU A 140 4.33 -5.01 -1.45
C GLU A 140 3.21 -4.14 -2.04
N ARG A 141 3.21 -2.85 -1.67
CA ARG A 141 2.28 -1.88 -2.27
C ARG A 141 2.77 -1.52 -3.65
N VAL A 142 2.07 -1.97 -4.67
CA VAL A 142 2.39 -1.67 -6.06
C VAL A 142 1.44 -0.58 -6.54
N ARG A 143 2.00 0.47 -7.14
CA ARG A 143 1.21 1.50 -7.82
C ARG A 143 0.61 0.90 -9.10
N VAL A 144 -0.70 0.92 -9.22
CA VAL A 144 -1.43 0.35 -10.37
C VAL A 144 -1.81 1.42 -11.39
N ARG A 145 -1.94 2.69 -10.98
CA ARG A 145 -2.28 3.83 -11.84
C ARG A 145 -1.62 5.13 -11.37
#